data_AF-A0A0M4RRW8-F1
#
_entry.id   AF-A0A0M4RRW8-F1
#
_cell.length_a   1.000
_cell.length_b   1.000
_cell.length_c   1.000
_cell.angle_alpha   90.00
_cell.angle_beta   90.00
_cell.angle_gamma   90.00
#
_symmetry.space_group_name_H-M   'P 1'
#
loop_
_entity.id
_entity.type
_entity.pdbx_description
1 polymer ?
#
loop_
_entity_poly.entity_id
_entity_poly.type
_entity_poly.pdbx_seq_one_letter_code
_entity_poly.pdbx_strand_id
1 'polypeptide(L)'
;MKVEYVQPVAVQDDPIFRVRLWTPPARDGFAWSVDDWELTECDLDDVLDWARQHSEGNPFELYVRAGSPDFYHLRGRPADGGGTQETIILHTD
;
A
#
# COMPACT_ATOMS: atom_id res chain seq x y z
N MET A 1 -6.82 7.61 38.02
CA MET A 1 -6.76 6.44 37.14
C MET A 1 -5.76 6.77 36.04
N LYS A 2 -4.61 6.09 36.01
CA LYS A 2 -3.53 6.38 35.05
C LYS A 2 -3.81 5.50 33.83
N VAL A 3 -4.09 6.10 32.69
CA VAL A 3 -4.32 5.35 31.44
C VAL A 3 -2.94 5.05 30.86
N GLU A 4 -2.55 3.78 30.86
CA GLU A 4 -1.37 3.34 30.11
C GLU A 4 -1.78 3.15 28.65
N TYR A 5 -1.15 3.93 27.78
CA TYR A 5 -1.23 3.70 26.34
C TYR A 5 -0.37 2.49 26.03
N VAL A 6 -0.99 1.31 26.03
CA VAL A 6 -0.37 0.12 25.48
C VAL A 6 -0.42 0.29 23.97
N GLN A 7 0.72 0.44 23.31
CA GLN A 7 0.74 0.28 21.86
C GLN A 7 0.31 -1.16 21.58
N PRO A 8 -0.80 -1.39 20.86
CA PRO A 8 -1.11 -2.74 20.43
C PRO A 8 0.03 -3.19 19.52
N VAL A 9 0.92 -4.01 20.06
CA VAL A 9 1.88 -4.73 19.23
C VAL A 9 1.05 -5.85 18.61
N ALA A 10 0.40 -5.55 17.50
CA ALA A 10 -0.03 -6.58 16.58
C ALA A 10 1.24 -7.15 15.94
N VAL A 11 1.96 -8.01 16.67
CA VAL A 11 2.88 -8.94 16.02
C VAL A 11 1.98 -9.88 15.26
N GLN A 12 1.71 -9.55 14.01
CA GLN A 12 1.09 -10.49 13.10
C GLN A 12 2.22 -11.30 12.49
N ASP A 13 2.16 -12.61 12.67
CA ASP A 13 3.07 -13.53 11.98
C ASP A 13 2.80 -13.40 10.47
N ASP A 14 3.87 -13.17 9.71
CA ASP A 14 3.89 -13.09 8.25
C ASP A 14 2.89 -12.07 7.63
N PRO A 15 3.01 -10.77 7.93
CA PRO A 15 2.20 -9.76 7.27
C PRO A 15 2.53 -9.71 5.78
N ILE A 16 1.50 -9.48 4.97
CA ILE A 16 1.66 -9.29 3.53
C ILE A 16 1.24 -7.87 3.20
N PHE A 17 2.18 -7.11 2.66
CA PHE A 17 1.98 -5.73 2.31
C PHE A 17 1.69 -5.60 0.82
N ARG A 18 0.83 -4.65 0.47
CA ARG A 18 0.59 -4.26 -0.92
C ARG A 18 0.94 -2.79 -1.11
N VAL A 19 1.79 -2.50 -2.08
CA VAL A 19 2.23 -1.15 -2.43
C VAL A 19 1.73 -0.83 -3.82
N ARG A 20 1.01 0.28 -3.95
CA ARG A 20 0.58 0.83 -5.25
C ARG A 20 1.38 2.09 -5.52
N LEU A 21 2.28 2.04 -6.49
CA LEU A 21 3.10 3.17 -6.90
C LEU A 21 2.41 3.90 -8.04
N TRP A 22 2.21 5.21 -7.90
CA TRP A 22 1.51 6.00 -8.89
C TRP A 22 2.49 6.73 -9.77
N THR A 23 2.34 6.59 -11.08
CA THR A 23 3.19 7.29 -12.05
C THR A 23 2.35 8.30 -12.84
N PRO A 24 2.75 9.58 -12.88
CA PRO A 24 2.00 10.59 -13.59
C PRO A 24 1.97 10.27 -15.10
N PRO A 25 0.88 10.63 -15.80
CA PRO A 25 0.82 10.46 -17.23
C PRO A 25 1.88 11.30 -17.93
N ALA A 26 2.47 10.76 -19.00
CA ALA A 26 3.44 11.49 -19.82
C ALA A 26 2.84 12.70 -20.58
N ARG A 27 1.51 12.80 -20.65
CA ARG A 27 0.77 13.84 -21.37
C ARG A 27 -0.50 14.23 -20.60
N ASP A 28 -0.81 15.52 -20.61
CA ASP A 28 -2.05 16.03 -20.02
C ASP A 28 -3.29 15.38 -20.66
N GLY A 29 -4.27 15.04 -19.83
CA GLY A 29 -5.52 14.39 -20.25
C GLY A 29 -5.47 12.86 -20.27
N PHE A 30 -4.35 12.24 -19.93
CA PHE A 30 -4.24 10.79 -19.76
C PHE A 30 -4.35 10.39 -18.28
N ALA A 31 -4.70 9.12 -18.02
CA ALA A 31 -4.82 8.59 -16.67
C ALA A 31 -3.44 8.33 -16.05
N TRP A 32 -3.36 8.42 -14.73
CA TRP A 32 -2.20 7.94 -13.98
C TRP A 32 -2.02 6.44 -14.18
N SER A 33 -0.78 5.99 -14.24
CA SER A 33 -0.46 4.56 -14.19
C SER A 33 -0.23 4.14 -12.75
N VAL A 34 -0.53 2.87 -12.47
CA VAL A 34 -0.33 2.29 -11.14
C VAL A 34 0.41 0.96 -11.28
N ASP A 35 1.53 0.84 -10.57
CA ASP A 35 2.26 -0.41 -10.43
C ASP A 35 1.90 -1.01 -9.06
N ASP A 36 1.34 -2.22 -9.07
CA ASP A 36 0.85 -2.93 -7.88
C ASP A 36 1.83 -4.04 -7.49
N TRP A 37 2.37 -3.96 -6.28
CA TRP A 37 3.39 -4.87 -5.74
C TRP A 37 2.91 -5.50 -4.45
N GLU A 38 3.14 -6.80 -4.31
CA GLU A 38 2.92 -7.54 -3.06
C GLU A 38 4.27 -7.91 -2.44
N LEU A 39 4.48 -7.52 -1.18
CA LEU A 39 5.70 -7.72 -0.43
C LEU A 39 5.42 -8.61 0.78
N THR A 40 6.21 -9.66 0.94
CA THR A 40 6.13 -10.64 2.02
C THR A 40 7.45 -10.68 2.79
N GLU A 41 7.48 -11.34 3.95
CA GLU A 41 8.72 -11.57 4.74
C GLU A 41 9.48 -10.27 5.09
N CYS A 42 8.76 -9.16 5.24
CA CYS A 42 9.30 -7.84 5.59
C CYS A 42 8.43 -7.20 6.67
N ASP A 43 8.99 -6.25 7.41
CA ASP A 43 8.21 -5.43 8.33
C ASP A 43 7.70 -4.13 7.67
N LEU A 44 6.89 -3.39 8.42
CA LEU A 44 6.30 -2.15 7.92
C LEU A 44 7.35 -1.09 7.55
N ASP A 45 8.45 -1.01 8.30
CA ASP A 45 9.47 0.00 8.10
C ASP A 45 10.28 -0.30 6.83
N ASP A 46 10.62 -1.58 6.61
CA ASP A 46 11.24 -2.05 5.37
C ASP A 46 10.38 -1.72 4.15
N VAL A 47 9.07 -1.97 4.23
CA VAL A 47 8.14 -1.69 3.13
C VAL A 47 7.99 -0.19 2.88
N LEU A 48 7.97 0.63 3.93
CA LEU A 48 7.90 2.09 3.78
C LEU A 48 9.15 2.64 3.11
N ASP A 49 10.32 2.14 3.47
CA ASP A 49 11.58 2.56 2.85
C ASP A 49 11.72 2.04 1.42
N TRP A 50 11.25 0.81 1.14
CA TRP A 50 11.15 0.29 -0.22
C TRP A 50 10.21 1.16 -1.08
N ALA A 51 9.01 1.47 -0.59
CA ALA A 51 8.03 2.26 -1.32
C ALA A 51 8.55 3.69 -1.62
N ARG A 52 9.24 4.32 -0.67
CA ARG A 52 9.88 5.63 -0.89
C ARG A 52 10.93 5.58 -1.99
N GLN A 53 11.80 4.56 -1.97
CA GLN A 53 12.86 4.41 -2.97
C GLN A 53 12.29 4.16 -4.37
N HIS A 54 11.24 3.34 -4.48
CA HIS A 54 10.65 2.96 -5.78
C HIS A 54 9.60 3.94 -6.29
N SER A 55 9.04 4.79 -5.45
CA SER A 55 8.07 5.81 -5.87
C SER A 55 8.69 6.91 -6.74
N GLU A 56 10.02 7.06 -6.74
CA GLU A 56 10.74 8.15 -7.41
C GLU A 56 10.18 9.56 -7.06
N GLY A 57 9.63 9.70 -5.84
CA GLY A 57 9.00 10.94 -5.36
C GLY A 57 7.52 11.09 -5.72
N ASN A 58 6.94 10.13 -6.43
CA ASN A 58 5.52 10.10 -6.74
C ASN A 58 4.67 9.60 -5.55
N PRO A 59 3.33 9.82 -5.57
CA PRO A 59 2.44 9.25 -4.58
C PRO A 59 2.47 7.72 -4.57
N PHE A 60 2.29 7.13 -3.39
CA PHE A 60 2.06 5.70 -3.26
C PHE A 60 0.98 5.41 -2.21
N GLU A 61 0.32 4.27 -2.36
CA GLU A 61 -0.58 3.71 -1.36
C GLU A 61 0.02 2.43 -0.78
N LEU A 62 -0.22 2.21 0.50
CA LEU A 62 0.23 1.04 1.24
C LEU A 62 -0.96 0.39 1.93
N TYR A 63 -1.05 -0.92 1.78
CA TYR A 63 -2.03 -1.78 2.43
C TYR A 63 -1.34 -2.94 3.12
N VAL A 64 -2.02 -3.53 4.10
CA VAL A 64 -1.57 -4.74 4.79
C VAL A 64 -2.72 -5.74 4.86
N ARG A 65 -2.43 -7.02 4.62
CA ARG A 65 -3.28 -8.12 5.01
C ARG A 65 -2.50 -8.99 6.00
N ALA A 66 -3.19 -9.47 7.03
CA ALA A 66 -2.58 -10.35 8.00
C ALA A 66 -3.67 -11.12 8.75
N GLY A 67 -3.65 -12.44 8.62
CA GLY A 67 -4.69 -13.32 9.16
C GLY A 67 -6.09 -13.17 8.53
N SER A 68 -6.24 -12.33 7.51
CA SER A 68 -7.49 -12.06 6.76
C SER A 68 -7.20 -12.06 5.26
N PRO A 69 -8.15 -12.47 4.40
CA PRO A 69 -8.02 -12.29 2.96
C PRO A 69 -8.03 -10.81 2.52
N ASP A 70 -8.55 -9.91 3.36
CA ASP A 70 -8.75 -8.51 3.01
C ASP A 70 -7.52 -7.65 3.31
N PHE A 71 -7.25 -6.69 2.42
CA PHE A 71 -6.24 -5.65 2.61
C PHE A 71 -6.82 -4.42 3.32
N TYR A 72 -6.15 -4.01 4.39
CA TYR A 72 -6.42 -2.79 5.13
C TYR A 72 -5.48 -1.68 4.67
N HIS A 73 -6.04 -0.52 4.35
CA HIS A 73 -5.26 0.64 3.91
C HIS A 73 -4.52 1.29 5.09
N LEU A 74 -3.19 1.36 5.00
CA LEU A 74 -2.31 1.94 6.01
C LEU A 74 -1.94 3.39 5.71
N ARG A 75 -1.63 3.71 4.44
CA ARG A 75 -1.06 5.01 4.09
C ARG A 75 -1.29 5.36 2.62
N GLY A 76 -1.40 6.66 2.36
CA GLY A 76 -1.43 7.21 1.02
C GLY A 76 -2.84 7.65 0.65
N ARG A 77 -2.96 8.13 -0.58
CA ARG A 77 -4.24 8.34 -1.26
C ARG A 77 -4.01 8.12 -2.75
N PRO A 78 -5.05 7.71 -3.50
CA PRO A 78 -4.97 7.63 -4.95
C PRO A 78 -4.56 8.98 -5.55
N ALA A 79 -3.62 8.96 -6.49
CA ALA A 79 -3.14 10.18 -7.15
C ALA A 79 -4.20 10.84 -8.06
N ASP A 80 -5.19 10.06 -8.50
CA ASP A 80 -6.30 10.50 -9.35
C ASP A 80 -7.54 11.00 -8.58
N GLY A 81 -7.44 11.15 -7.26
CA GLY A 81 -8.55 11.64 -6.42
C GLY A 81 -9.60 10.58 -6.07
N GLY A 82 -9.30 9.28 -6.30
CA GLY A 82 -10.18 8.18 -5.93
C GLY A 82 -11.32 7.95 -6.93
N GLY A 83 -11.16 8.45 -8.16
CA GLY A 83 -12.06 8.15 -9.26
C GLY A 83 -11.97 6.65 -9.58
N THR A 84 -13.05 5.93 -9.28
CA THR A 84 -13.35 4.53 -9.59
C THR A 84 -12.21 3.75 -10.25
N GLN A 85 -11.18 3.40 -9.49
CA GLN A 85 -10.24 2.39 -9.93
C GLN A 85 -10.82 1.05 -9.53
N GLU A 86 -11.40 0.36 -10.51
CA GLU A 86 -11.70 -1.06 -10.38
C GLU A 86 -10.40 -1.76 -10.00
N THR A 87 -10.32 -2.24 -8.76
CA THR A 87 -9.26 -3.15 -8.33
C THR A 87 -9.39 -4.41 -9.17
N ILE A 88 -8.64 -4.49 -10.26
CA ILE A 88 -8.50 -5.73 -11.04
C ILE A 88 -7.62 -6.64 -10.20
N ILE A 89 -8.24 -7.45 -9.35
CA ILE A 89 -7.57 -8.58 -8.70
C ILE A 89 -7.34 -9.63 -9.79
N LEU A 90 -6.13 -9.67 -10.33
CA LEU A 90 -5.71 -10.77 -11.19
C LEU A 90 -5.49 -12.00 -10.30
N HIS A 91 -6.44 -12.94 -10.37
CA HIS A 91 -6.22 -14.31 -9.89
C HIS A 91 -5.41 -15.07 -10.94
N THR A 92 -4.21 -15.54 -10.57
CA THR A 92 -3.51 -16.57 -11.33
C THR A 92 -3.97 -17.94 -10.84
N ASP A 93 -4.41 -18.78 -11.79
CA ASP A 93 -4.79 -20.20 -11.64
C ASP A 93 -3.63 -21.07 -11.13
#